data_AF-A0A1M6MFM8-F1
#
_entry.id   AF-A0A1M6MFM8-F1
#
_cell.length_a   1.000
_cell.length_b   1.000
_cell.length_c   1.000
_cell.angle_alpha   90.00
_cell.angle_beta   90.00
_cell.angle_gamma   90.00
#
_symmetry.space_group_name_H-M   'P 1'
#
loop_
_entity.id
_entity.type
_entity.pdbx_description
1 polymer ?
#
loop_
_entity_poly.entity_id
_entity_poly.type
_entity_poly.pdbx_seq_one_letter_code
_entity_poly.pdbx_strand_id
1 'polypeptide(L)'
;MENKNTPKKKKSFFSLLLINTFGAGKKKLSVLEEEQMQGPVKTIIKNFTSNKLSMTGLILFLLIFAVVIIGPFFMKLDLSYTETSQQNVAPGLDLMKVPSSLEGKAADISVGPTYTIAVSDSGQLYMWGKTKVTNVLNLKYVPSDMGKIKRVSAGFDHILALNEEGKVFAWGSDRQKQCDIPDKVQQLTNIVDVIAGYQCSIVLTADGHTYFFGNDSNNDYKNTHDYQGQIVKVAVTSDAVLGLTKDGKAVYLGKQTNGYTRVPENMGKVVDIAATASTMAAVNSDGKVFVWGNLSERGEGKIPEFKSKVVGLSNGRYHYTGITEDGKVVAWGFDNFKQTQVPASVNSSKIVKVYTGYYQNYAITDTGKILTWGLKGYILGSDDLGRDILNRLINGGKMSMTIGAIAVVISTIIGVIIGGVSGFFGGKVDIILQRVVEIVSGLPFLPFAMILSALLGNSLSSNQRIYLMMIILGLLQWPSLSRLVRAQVLSEREKEFVTAAKAVGVKQLSIVFKHILPNVISVIIVTATLDFATCMLTEATLSYLGFGVPAPQPTWGNMLYNSNNSIVIQNYWWRWVFTSIVLGICVICINLTGDGLRDAIDPKSQER
;
A
#
# COMPACT_ATOMS: atom_id res chain seq x y z
N MET A 1 -63.34 -1.15 9.31
CA MET A 1 -62.71 -2.48 9.28
C MET A 1 -61.79 -2.55 8.07
N GLU A 2 -60.59 -3.08 8.27
CA GLU A 2 -59.36 -2.86 7.48
C GLU A 2 -59.47 -3.08 5.97
N ASN A 3 -58.90 -2.14 5.21
CA ASN A 3 -58.47 -2.37 3.83
C ASN A 3 -57.03 -1.85 3.71
N LYS A 4 -56.04 -2.74 3.73
CA LYS A 4 -54.62 -2.42 3.48
C LYS A 4 -54.17 -3.02 2.15
N ASN A 5 -54.20 -2.17 1.13
CA ASN A 5 -53.35 -2.28 -0.05
C ASN A 5 -51.87 -2.30 0.40
N THR A 6 -51.14 -3.37 0.07
CA THR A 6 -49.67 -3.40 0.13
C THR A 6 -49.10 -3.59 -1.29
N PRO A 7 -48.00 -2.90 -1.65
CA PRO A 7 -47.51 -2.85 -3.01
C PRO A 7 -46.68 -4.10 -3.36
N LYS A 8 -46.88 -4.64 -4.57
CA LYS A 8 -46.02 -5.70 -5.14
C LYS A 8 -44.58 -5.17 -5.29
N LYS A 9 -43.66 -5.61 -4.42
CA LYS A 9 -42.21 -5.42 -4.60
C LYS A 9 -41.74 -6.08 -5.91
N LYS A 10 -41.25 -5.28 -6.86
CA LYS A 10 -40.48 -5.78 -8.01
C LYS A 10 -39.23 -6.51 -7.51
N LYS A 11 -39.11 -7.81 -7.83
CA LYS A 11 -37.95 -8.63 -7.50
C LYS A 11 -36.72 -8.13 -8.28
N SER A 12 -35.57 -8.03 -7.59
CA SER A 12 -34.28 -7.59 -8.15
C SER A 12 -33.77 -8.56 -9.22
N PHE A 13 -33.05 -8.05 -10.23
CA PHE A 13 -32.40 -8.85 -11.28
C PHE A 13 -31.54 -9.97 -10.69
N PHE A 14 -30.85 -9.73 -9.56
CA PHE A 14 -30.07 -10.74 -8.86
C PHE A 14 -30.92 -11.87 -8.26
N SER A 15 -32.12 -11.59 -7.76
CA SER A 15 -32.99 -12.64 -7.23
C SER A 15 -33.63 -13.47 -8.35
N LEU A 16 -33.88 -12.85 -9.51
CA LEU A 16 -34.34 -13.56 -10.71
C LEU A 16 -33.22 -14.40 -11.32
N LEU A 17 -31.98 -13.91 -11.32
CA LEU A 17 -30.80 -14.67 -11.72
C LEU A 17 -30.64 -15.89 -10.83
N LEU A 18 -30.67 -15.73 -9.50
CA LEU A 18 -30.59 -16.82 -8.52
C LEU A 18 -31.74 -17.84 -8.65
N ILE A 19 -32.98 -17.39 -8.86
CA ILE A 19 -34.11 -18.32 -8.96
C ILE A 19 -34.06 -19.11 -10.28
N ASN A 20 -33.62 -18.49 -11.38
CA ASN A 20 -33.50 -19.16 -12.67
C ASN A 20 -32.25 -20.05 -12.80
N THR A 21 -31.17 -19.78 -12.04
CA THR A 21 -29.98 -20.67 -12.01
C THR A 21 -30.09 -21.78 -10.96
N PHE A 22 -30.86 -21.60 -9.87
CA PHE A 22 -30.90 -22.55 -8.74
C PHE A 22 -32.24 -23.29 -8.54
N GLY A 23 -33.14 -23.28 -9.52
CA GLY A 23 -34.20 -24.29 -9.64
C GLY A 23 -35.01 -24.57 -8.36
N ALA A 24 -35.50 -23.54 -7.69
CA ALA A 24 -36.36 -23.72 -6.51
C ALA A 24 -37.79 -24.05 -6.97
N GLY A 25 -38.14 -25.34 -7.00
CA GLY A 25 -39.52 -25.82 -7.03
C GLY A 25 -39.90 -26.69 -8.22
N LYS A 26 -39.39 -27.94 -8.28
CA LYS A 26 -40.05 -29.02 -9.00
C LYS A 26 -40.10 -30.30 -8.16
N LYS A 27 -41.20 -31.05 -8.31
CA LYS A 27 -41.58 -32.27 -7.58
C LYS A 27 -40.42 -33.28 -7.55
N LYS A 28 -40.18 -33.88 -6.38
CA LYS A 28 -39.23 -34.99 -6.18
C LYS A 28 -39.61 -36.18 -7.08
N LEU A 29 -38.81 -36.44 -8.11
CA LEU A 29 -38.75 -37.72 -8.82
C LEU A 29 -37.71 -38.63 -8.14
N SER A 30 -37.76 -39.94 -8.41
CA SER A 30 -36.78 -40.88 -7.86
C SER A 30 -35.36 -40.56 -8.39
N VAL A 31 -34.32 -40.79 -7.58
CA VAL A 31 -32.91 -40.44 -7.91
C VAL A 31 -32.49 -41.02 -9.27
N LEU A 32 -32.94 -42.24 -9.58
CA LEU A 32 -32.66 -42.95 -10.82
C LEU A 32 -33.38 -42.35 -12.04
N GLU A 33 -34.59 -41.81 -11.88
CA GLU A 33 -35.34 -41.13 -12.95
C GLU A 33 -34.82 -39.71 -13.21
N GLU A 34 -34.28 -39.02 -12.20
CA GLU A 34 -33.60 -37.73 -12.38
C GLU A 34 -32.23 -37.86 -13.06
N GLU A 35 -31.47 -38.91 -12.76
CA GLU A 35 -30.16 -39.19 -13.38
C GLU A 35 -30.27 -39.59 -14.86
N GLN A 36 -31.32 -40.32 -15.26
CA GLN A 36 -31.54 -40.66 -16.67
C GLN A 36 -32.01 -39.47 -17.53
N MET A 37 -32.58 -38.41 -16.92
CA MET A 37 -33.09 -37.24 -17.63
C MET A 37 -32.12 -36.03 -17.66
N GLN A 38 -30.97 -36.10 -16.98
CA GLN A 38 -29.99 -35.00 -16.92
C GLN A 38 -28.63 -35.42 -17.48
N GLY A 39 -28.03 -34.57 -18.32
CA GLY A 39 -26.69 -34.82 -18.84
C GLY A 39 -25.62 -34.81 -17.73
N PRO A 40 -24.50 -35.55 -17.88
CA PRO A 40 -23.47 -35.71 -16.83
C PRO A 40 -22.95 -34.40 -16.24
N VAL A 41 -22.75 -33.39 -17.09
CA VAL A 41 -22.29 -32.06 -16.68
C VAL A 41 -23.29 -31.36 -15.77
N LYS A 42 -24.59 -31.54 -16.00
CA LYS A 42 -25.66 -30.92 -15.21
C LYS A 42 -25.72 -31.53 -13.81
N THR A 43 -25.51 -32.84 -13.70
CA THR A 43 -25.39 -33.56 -12.43
C THR A 43 -24.19 -33.09 -11.64
N ILE A 44 -23.01 -32.96 -12.28
CA ILE A 44 -21.80 -32.40 -11.63
C ILE A 44 -22.05 -30.98 -11.10
N ILE A 45 -22.67 -30.10 -11.90
CA ILE A 45 -22.97 -28.73 -11.47
C ILE A 45 -23.92 -28.73 -10.28
N LYS A 46 -24.99 -29.54 -10.31
CA LYS A 46 -25.94 -29.68 -9.20
C LYS A 46 -25.25 -30.16 -7.94
N ASN A 47 -24.41 -31.20 -8.05
CA ASN A 47 -23.67 -31.77 -6.93
C ASN A 47 -22.68 -30.76 -6.35
N PHE A 48 -21.89 -30.09 -7.19
CA PHE A 48 -20.95 -29.06 -6.76
C PHE A 48 -21.66 -27.89 -6.05
N THR A 49 -22.75 -27.38 -6.64
CA THR A 49 -23.51 -26.27 -6.06
C THR A 49 -24.26 -26.63 -4.79
N SER A 50 -24.51 -27.92 -4.54
CA SER A 50 -25.08 -28.40 -3.29
C SER A 50 -24.06 -28.48 -2.14
N ASN A 51 -22.76 -28.57 -2.45
CA ASN A 51 -21.70 -28.58 -1.45
C ASN A 51 -21.46 -27.15 -0.93
N LYS A 52 -22.04 -26.84 0.24
CA LYS A 52 -21.96 -25.52 0.88
C LYS A 52 -20.52 -25.07 1.16
N LEU A 53 -19.64 -26.01 1.52
CA LEU A 53 -18.26 -25.70 1.88
C LEU A 53 -17.48 -25.24 0.65
N SER A 54 -17.55 -26.02 -0.44
CA SER A 54 -16.90 -25.69 -1.71
C SER A 54 -17.47 -24.44 -2.36
N MET A 55 -18.79 -24.23 -2.28
CA MET A 55 -19.42 -22.99 -2.74
C MET A 55 -18.97 -21.76 -1.96
N THR A 56 -18.79 -21.88 -0.64
CA THR A 56 -18.25 -20.79 0.18
C THR A 56 -16.81 -20.47 -0.22
N GLY A 57 -15.98 -21.51 -0.42
CA GLY A 57 -14.62 -21.37 -0.93
C GLY A 57 -14.58 -20.67 -2.29
N LEU A 58 -15.38 -21.11 -3.25
CA LEU A 58 -15.43 -20.51 -4.59
C LEU A 58 -15.85 -19.03 -4.54
N ILE A 59 -16.91 -18.70 -3.79
CA ILE A 59 -17.38 -17.31 -3.68
C ILE A 59 -16.29 -16.42 -3.07
N LEU A 60 -15.66 -16.87 -1.99
CA LEU A 60 -14.62 -16.09 -1.31
C LEU A 60 -13.37 -15.93 -2.19
N PHE A 61 -12.95 -16.99 -2.89
CA PHE A 61 -11.88 -16.91 -3.87
C PHE A 61 -12.20 -15.91 -4.99
N LEU A 62 -13.41 -15.96 -5.56
CA LEU A 62 -13.81 -15.03 -6.63
C LEU A 62 -13.87 -13.58 -6.14
N LEU A 63 -14.25 -13.33 -4.89
CA LEU A 63 -14.18 -12.00 -4.29
C LEU A 63 -12.72 -11.51 -4.17
N ILE A 64 -11.82 -12.35 -3.64
CA ILE A 64 -10.39 -12.02 -3.56
C ILE A 64 -9.82 -11.77 -4.96
N PHE A 65 -10.10 -12.68 -5.90
CA PHE A 65 -9.68 -12.58 -7.30
C PHE A 65 -10.17 -11.27 -7.93
N ALA A 66 -11.45 -10.93 -7.78
CA ALA A 66 -12.00 -9.67 -8.29
C ALA A 66 -11.28 -8.46 -7.66
N VAL A 67 -11.04 -8.45 -6.36
CA VAL A 67 -10.33 -7.37 -5.67
C VAL A 67 -8.91 -7.21 -6.21
N VAL A 68 -8.15 -8.29 -6.39
CA VAL A 68 -6.75 -8.18 -6.84
C VAL A 68 -6.63 -7.89 -8.34
N ILE A 69 -7.59 -8.30 -9.16
CA ILE A 69 -7.56 -8.01 -10.60
C ILE A 69 -8.08 -6.59 -10.90
N ILE A 70 -9.15 -6.17 -10.22
CA ILE A 70 -9.80 -4.87 -10.46
C ILE A 70 -9.13 -3.75 -9.63
N GLY A 71 -8.71 -4.04 -8.40
CA GLY A 71 -8.11 -3.07 -7.48
C GLY A 71 -6.95 -2.25 -8.07
N PRO A 72 -5.98 -2.85 -8.80
CA PRO A 72 -4.86 -2.13 -9.41
C PRO A 72 -5.24 -1.02 -10.39
N PHE A 73 -6.46 -1.04 -10.96
CA PHE A 73 -6.92 0.05 -11.83
C PHE A 73 -7.20 1.33 -11.03
N PHE A 74 -7.61 1.20 -9.77
CA PHE A 74 -7.90 2.32 -8.86
C PHE A 74 -6.72 2.61 -7.92
N MET A 75 -5.99 1.57 -7.54
CA MET A 75 -4.81 1.63 -6.67
C MET A 75 -3.57 1.33 -7.51
N LYS A 76 -3.16 2.33 -8.29
CA LYS A 76 -1.95 2.24 -9.09
C LYS A 76 -0.74 2.16 -8.17
N LEU A 77 0.20 1.30 -8.54
CA LEU A 77 1.44 1.12 -7.80
C LEU A 77 2.57 1.87 -8.49
N ASP A 78 3.20 2.79 -7.75
CA ASP A 78 4.51 3.33 -8.11
C ASP A 78 5.59 2.48 -7.43
N LEU A 79 6.39 1.80 -8.25
CA LEU A 79 7.45 0.91 -7.79
C LEU A 79 8.68 1.67 -7.26
N SER A 80 8.85 2.93 -7.67
CA SER A 80 9.96 3.79 -7.25
C SER A 80 9.67 4.53 -5.95
N TYR A 81 8.40 4.56 -5.52
CA TYR A 81 7.97 5.33 -4.37
C TYR A 81 8.60 4.82 -3.07
N THR A 82 9.24 5.75 -2.35
CA THR A 82 9.72 5.57 -0.98
C THR A 82 9.46 6.84 -0.18
N GLU A 83 9.14 6.67 1.09
CA GLU A 83 8.95 7.78 2.02
C GLU A 83 9.38 7.42 3.44
N THR A 84 10.56 7.88 3.83
CA THR A 84 11.17 7.54 5.13
C THR A 84 10.41 8.13 6.32
N SER A 85 9.70 9.24 6.14
CA SER A 85 8.88 9.84 7.19
C SER A 85 7.58 9.08 7.46
N GLN A 86 7.22 8.10 6.61
CA GLN A 86 6.03 7.27 6.76
C GLN A 86 6.40 5.79 6.99
N GLN A 87 7.60 5.49 7.49
CA GLN A 87 8.01 4.10 7.74
C GLN A 87 7.23 3.47 8.89
N ASN A 88 6.82 2.22 8.69
CA ASN A 88 6.19 1.38 9.72
C ASN A 88 5.05 2.11 10.46
N VAL A 89 4.21 2.83 9.73
CA VAL A 89 3.02 3.48 10.28
C VAL A 89 1.96 2.42 10.51
N ALA A 90 1.47 2.33 11.74
CA ALA A 90 0.44 1.37 12.11
C ALA A 90 -0.88 1.61 11.35
N PRO A 91 -1.71 0.57 11.14
CA PRO A 91 -3.04 0.70 10.55
C PRO A 91 -3.90 1.77 11.24
N GLY A 92 -4.68 2.50 10.44
CA GLY A 92 -5.62 3.50 10.92
C GLY A 92 -5.76 4.72 10.00
N LEU A 93 -6.86 5.45 10.17
CA LEU A 93 -7.18 6.69 9.45
C LEU A 93 -7.32 7.87 10.43
N ASP A 94 -6.40 7.93 11.39
CA ASP A 94 -6.43 8.82 12.56
C ASP A 94 -5.45 10.00 12.48
N LEU A 95 -4.68 10.13 11.39
CA LEU A 95 -3.67 11.20 11.26
C LEU A 95 -4.27 12.62 11.20
N MET A 96 -5.52 12.75 10.74
CA MET A 96 -6.24 14.03 10.67
C MET A 96 -7.43 14.10 11.63
N LYS A 97 -7.51 13.19 12.63
CA LYS A 97 -8.63 13.12 13.55
C LYS A 97 -8.49 14.13 14.69
N VAL A 98 -8.82 15.39 14.38
CA VAL A 98 -8.79 16.51 15.33
C VAL A 98 -9.70 16.23 16.54
N PRO A 99 -9.24 16.44 17.79
CA PRO A 99 -10.09 16.36 18.97
C PRO A 99 -11.21 17.39 18.94
N SER A 100 -12.46 16.94 19.07
CA SER A 100 -13.64 17.83 19.04
C SER A 100 -13.63 18.94 20.11
N SER A 101 -12.92 18.75 21.23
CA SER A 101 -12.77 19.76 22.28
C SER A 101 -11.83 20.91 21.94
N LEU A 102 -11.03 20.78 20.89
CA LEU A 102 -10.13 21.82 20.36
C LEU A 102 -10.84 22.74 19.34
N GLU A 103 -11.97 22.29 18.78
CA GLU A 103 -12.73 23.04 17.79
C GLU A 103 -13.13 24.43 18.33
N GLY A 104 -12.87 25.50 17.57
CA GLY A 104 -13.15 26.88 18.00
C GLY A 104 -12.21 27.43 19.07
N LYS A 105 -11.19 26.69 19.51
CA LYS A 105 -10.28 27.07 20.59
C LYS A 105 -8.80 26.94 20.22
N ALA A 106 -8.45 26.63 18.97
CA ALA A 106 -7.08 26.33 18.58
C ALA A 106 -6.24 27.60 18.40
N ALA A 107 -5.23 27.77 19.25
CA ALA A 107 -4.29 28.88 19.20
C ALA A 107 -3.12 28.59 18.23
N ASP A 108 -2.56 27.38 18.28
CA ASP A 108 -1.44 26.96 17.45
C ASP A 108 -1.52 25.47 17.11
N ILE A 109 -1.13 25.08 15.90
CA ILE A 109 -1.10 23.69 15.42
C ILE A 109 0.21 23.45 14.69
N SER A 110 0.91 22.36 15.02
CA SER A 110 2.11 21.94 14.30
C SER A 110 2.04 20.47 13.93
N VAL A 111 2.38 20.18 12.67
CA VAL A 111 2.20 18.87 12.05
C VAL A 111 3.55 18.18 11.85
N GLY A 112 3.73 17.03 12.51
CA GLY A 112 4.87 16.13 12.29
C GLY A 112 4.57 15.08 11.21
N PRO A 113 5.46 14.10 10.99
CA PRO A 113 5.26 13.08 9.96
C PRO A 113 3.98 12.26 10.13
N THR A 114 3.77 11.75 11.34
CA THR A 114 2.73 10.77 11.65
C THR A 114 1.87 11.22 12.82
N TYR A 115 2.09 12.41 13.35
CA TYR A 115 1.39 12.96 14.50
C TYR A 115 1.19 14.46 14.32
N THR A 116 0.27 15.02 15.08
CA THR A 116 0.05 16.48 15.13
C THR A 116 -0.09 16.88 16.58
N ILE A 117 0.52 18.01 16.94
CA ILE A 117 0.36 18.66 18.24
C ILE A 117 -0.31 20.01 18.05
N ALA A 118 -1.17 20.37 18.99
CA ALA A 118 -1.81 21.68 19.02
C ALA A 118 -1.91 22.18 20.46
N VAL A 119 -2.14 23.48 20.58
CA VAL A 119 -2.44 24.13 21.84
C VAL A 119 -3.71 24.96 21.70
N SER A 120 -4.57 24.93 22.73
CA SER A 120 -5.76 25.78 22.78
C SER A 120 -5.46 27.19 23.28
N ASP A 121 -6.42 28.09 23.15
CA ASP A 121 -6.37 29.45 23.71
C ASP A 121 -6.22 29.48 25.24
N SER A 122 -6.55 28.38 25.92
CA SER A 122 -6.34 28.23 27.38
C SER A 122 -4.96 27.66 27.74
N GLY A 123 -4.10 27.40 26.75
CA GLY A 123 -2.78 26.81 26.91
C GLY A 123 -2.76 25.30 27.13
N GLN A 124 -3.85 24.59 26.81
CA GLN A 124 -3.95 23.14 26.93
C GLN A 124 -3.38 22.44 25.69
N LEU A 125 -2.56 21.41 25.89
CA LEU A 125 -2.00 20.61 24.80
C LEU A 125 -2.97 19.54 24.30
N TYR A 126 -2.95 19.33 22.99
CA TYR A 126 -3.68 18.28 22.26
C TYR A 126 -2.72 17.57 21.32
N MET A 127 -2.86 16.25 21.21
CA MET A 127 -2.06 15.45 20.28
C MET A 127 -2.92 14.34 19.66
N TRP A 128 -2.76 14.12 18.37
CA TRP A 128 -3.42 13.04 17.64
C TRP A 128 -2.54 12.46 16.54
N GLY A 129 -3.03 11.40 15.89
CA GLY A 129 -2.24 10.56 14.97
C GLY A 129 -1.44 9.48 15.70
N LYS A 130 -0.35 9.02 15.08
CA LYS A 130 0.55 7.98 15.58
C LYS A 130 1.73 8.61 16.33
N THR A 131 1.58 8.75 17.64
CA THR A 131 2.58 9.36 18.54
C THR A 131 3.72 8.41 18.92
N LYS A 132 3.55 7.10 18.69
CA LYS A 132 4.59 6.09 18.94
C LYS A 132 5.57 6.09 17.77
N VAL A 133 6.76 6.64 17.99
CA VAL A 133 7.81 6.76 16.96
C VAL A 133 8.65 5.50 16.87
N THR A 134 8.98 4.91 18.02
CA THR A 134 9.66 3.61 18.11
C THR A 134 9.00 2.76 19.20
N ASN A 135 9.51 1.56 19.47
CA ASN A 135 8.95 0.72 20.54
C ASN A 135 9.21 1.24 21.94
N VAL A 136 10.21 2.10 22.09
CA VAL A 136 10.60 2.71 23.36
C VAL A 136 10.25 4.19 23.42
N LEU A 137 10.02 4.84 22.28
CA LEU A 137 9.73 6.28 22.19
C LEU A 137 8.28 6.56 21.83
N ASN A 138 7.58 7.29 22.70
CA ASN A 138 6.23 7.75 22.45
C ASN A 138 6.06 9.22 22.86
N LEU A 139 5.70 10.07 21.90
CA LEU A 139 5.59 11.52 22.05
C LEU A 139 4.41 11.97 22.92
N LYS A 140 3.46 11.08 23.22
CA LYS A 140 2.32 11.40 24.10
C LYS A 140 2.75 11.64 25.56
N TYR A 141 3.93 11.16 25.95
CA TYR A 141 4.47 11.35 27.30
C TYR A 141 5.20 12.68 27.33
N VAL A 142 4.50 13.70 27.83
CA VAL A 142 4.98 15.08 27.91
C VAL A 142 5.73 15.35 29.23
N PRO A 143 6.63 16.34 29.28
CA PRO A 143 7.24 16.80 30.53
C PRO A 143 6.21 17.25 31.58
N SER A 144 6.53 17.12 32.86
CA SER A 144 5.70 17.66 33.95
C SER A 144 5.88 19.18 34.08
N ASP A 145 4.93 19.84 34.76
CA ASP A 145 5.05 21.23 35.21
C ASP A 145 5.31 22.28 34.11
N MET A 146 4.82 22.02 32.89
CA MET A 146 5.04 22.92 31.75
C MET A 146 4.25 24.24 31.83
N GLY A 147 3.28 24.35 32.75
CA GLY A 147 2.38 25.49 32.83
C GLY A 147 1.46 25.60 31.60
N LYS A 148 1.02 26.82 31.28
CA LYS A 148 0.21 27.09 30.09
C LYS A 148 1.09 27.21 28.86
N ILE A 149 0.86 26.36 27.87
CA ILE A 149 1.62 26.40 26.63
C ILE A 149 1.10 27.54 25.74
N LYS A 150 2.01 28.24 25.08
CA LYS A 150 1.71 29.33 24.14
C LYS A 150 1.95 28.91 22.68
N ARG A 151 3.03 28.19 22.41
CA ARG A 151 3.39 27.73 21.05
C ARG A 151 3.93 26.31 21.07
N VAL A 152 3.76 25.59 19.97
CA VAL A 152 4.25 24.23 19.80
C VAL A 152 4.86 24.04 18.42
N SER A 153 5.89 23.21 18.32
CA SER A 153 6.50 22.84 17.05
C SER A 153 6.80 21.35 17.02
N ALA A 154 6.30 20.68 15.98
CA ALA A 154 6.45 19.26 15.73
C ALA A 154 7.58 19.02 14.73
N GLY A 155 8.66 18.37 15.18
CA GLY A 155 9.76 17.93 14.36
C GLY A 155 9.53 16.54 13.77
N PHE A 156 10.58 15.94 13.23
CA PHE A 156 10.51 14.59 12.66
C PHE A 156 10.17 13.53 13.73
N ASP A 157 10.88 13.54 14.86
CA ASP A 157 10.73 12.57 15.95
C ASP A 157 10.78 13.21 17.35
N HIS A 158 10.62 14.53 17.43
CA HIS A 158 10.64 15.32 18.67
C HIS A 158 9.72 16.54 18.58
N ILE A 159 9.43 17.14 19.73
CA ILE A 159 8.53 18.27 19.87
C ILE A 159 9.22 19.35 20.72
N LEU A 160 9.00 20.61 20.34
CA LEU A 160 9.28 21.78 21.17
C LEU A 160 7.96 22.42 21.62
N ALA A 161 7.94 22.94 22.85
CA ALA A 161 6.87 23.78 23.35
C ALA A 161 7.44 25.03 24.03
N LEU A 162 6.77 26.16 23.87
CA LEU A 162 7.06 27.42 24.55
C LEU A 162 5.86 27.77 25.43
N ASN A 163 6.08 28.01 26.71
CA ASN A 163 5.01 28.38 27.64
C ASN A 163 4.83 29.91 27.78
N GLU A 164 3.79 30.33 28.50
CA GLU A 164 3.50 31.76 28.72
C GLU A 164 4.58 32.49 29.53
N GLU A 165 5.37 31.77 30.34
CA GLU A 165 6.51 32.34 31.09
C GLU A 165 7.80 32.45 30.25
N GLY A 166 7.77 32.07 28.97
CA GLY A 166 8.93 32.14 28.07
C GLY A 166 9.89 30.95 28.17
N LYS A 167 9.54 29.89 28.90
CA LYS A 167 10.36 28.67 29.03
C LYS A 167 10.11 27.72 27.86
N VAL A 168 11.20 27.11 27.39
CA VAL A 168 11.19 26.10 26.33
C VAL A 168 11.25 24.70 26.93
N PHE A 169 10.43 23.81 26.39
CA PHE A 169 10.41 22.38 26.70
C PHE A 169 10.67 21.60 25.41
N ALA A 170 11.42 20.51 25.52
CA ALA A 170 11.71 19.61 24.42
C ALA A 170 11.56 18.16 24.88
N TRP A 171 10.92 17.33 24.07
CA TRP A 171 10.84 15.89 24.33
C TRP A 171 10.70 15.10 23.03
N GLY A 172 11.11 13.84 23.06
CA GLY A 172 11.12 12.98 21.88
C GLY A 172 12.46 12.30 21.71
N SER A 173 12.88 12.10 20.45
CA SER A 173 14.21 11.59 20.18
C SER A 173 15.24 12.67 20.51
N ASP A 174 16.29 12.27 21.21
CA ASP A 174 17.44 13.13 21.51
C ASP A 174 18.76 12.53 21.00
N ARG A 175 18.67 11.61 20.02
CA ARG A 175 19.84 10.89 19.49
C ARG A 175 20.88 11.82 18.85
N GLN A 176 20.45 13.01 18.42
CA GLN A 176 21.29 14.03 17.81
C GLN A 176 21.29 15.31 18.64
N LYS A 177 20.95 15.25 19.93
CA LYS A 177 20.87 16.41 20.84
C LYS A 177 19.78 17.44 20.48
N GLN A 178 18.76 17.04 19.71
CA GLN A 178 17.69 17.94 19.29
C GLN A 178 16.70 18.30 20.41
N CYS A 179 16.75 17.60 21.55
CA CYS A 179 16.02 17.94 22.78
C CYS A 179 16.93 18.48 23.89
N ASP A 180 18.25 18.47 23.70
CA ASP A 180 19.24 19.02 24.63
C ASP A 180 19.27 20.56 24.56
N ILE A 181 18.41 21.21 25.35
CA ILE A 181 18.24 22.67 25.35
C ILE A 181 19.46 23.31 26.03
N PRO A 182 20.26 24.14 25.31
CA PRO A 182 21.46 24.77 25.88
C PRO A 182 21.14 25.69 27.07
N ASP A 183 22.00 25.75 28.07
CA ASP A 183 21.83 26.60 29.26
C ASP A 183 21.56 28.07 28.92
N LYS A 184 22.26 28.58 27.88
CA LYS A 184 22.04 29.94 27.40
C LYS A 184 20.59 30.17 26.95
N VAL A 185 19.97 29.18 26.31
CA VAL A 185 18.56 29.24 25.87
C VAL A 185 17.63 29.19 27.07
N GLN A 186 17.93 28.38 28.09
CA GLN A 186 17.12 28.29 29.31
C GLN A 186 17.08 29.60 30.12
N GLN A 187 18.11 30.45 29.98
CA GLN A 187 18.21 31.75 30.64
C GLN A 187 17.53 32.89 29.88
N LEU A 188 17.07 32.65 28.64
CA LEU A 188 16.38 33.68 27.85
C LEU A 188 14.96 33.89 28.37
N THR A 189 14.52 35.15 28.42
CA THR A 189 13.18 35.54 28.84
C THR A 189 12.33 36.13 27.71
N ASN A 190 12.92 36.34 26.54
CA ASN A 190 12.33 37.02 25.39
C ASN A 190 12.12 36.10 24.18
N ILE A 191 11.93 34.80 24.39
CA ILE A 191 11.69 33.83 23.31
C ILE A 191 10.30 34.07 22.71
N VAL A 192 10.22 34.13 21.38
CA VAL A 192 8.97 34.36 20.63
C VAL A 192 8.58 33.20 19.73
N ASP A 193 9.52 32.35 19.33
CA ASP A 193 9.24 31.17 18.51
C ASP A 193 10.16 29.99 18.83
N VAL A 194 9.64 28.79 18.58
CA VAL A 194 10.34 27.52 18.68
C VAL A 194 10.08 26.74 17.38
N ILE A 195 11.13 26.21 16.76
CA ILE A 195 11.05 25.47 15.50
C ILE A 195 11.73 24.12 15.66
N ALA A 196 10.97 23.04 15.50
CA ALA A 196 11.47 21.67 15.48
C ALA A 196 11.59 21.18 14.03
N GLY A 197 12.79 20.81 13.61
CA GLY A 197 13.10 20.38 12.23
C GLY A 197 13.39 18.89 12.11
N TYR A 198 14.14 18.52 11.07
CA TYR A 198 14.73 17.19 10.96
C TYR A 198 16.01 17.12 11.82
N GLN A 199 15.94 16.41 12.95
CA GLN A 199 17.05 16.22 13.89
C GLN A 199 17.66 17.51 14.45
N CYS A 200 16.92 18.62 14.44
CA CYS A 200 17.37 19.91 14.94
C CYS A 200 16.23 20.73 15.54
N SER A 201 16.62 21.73 16.32
CA SER A 201 15.75 22.64 17.04
C SER A 201 16.32 24.05 16.97
N ILE A 202 15.44 25.04 16.79
CA ILE A 202 15.79 26.45 16.74
C ILE A 202 14.87 27.25 17.65
N VAL A 203 15.45 28.21 18.37
CA VAL A 203 14.74 29.20 19.16
C VAL A 203 14.96 30.58 18.56
N LEU A 204 13.91 31.38 18.45
CA LEU A 204 13.95 32.78 18.00
C LEU A 204 13.53 33.70 19.15
N THR A 205 14.33 34.73 19.42
CA THR A 205 14.05 35.76 20.43
C THR A 205 13.44 37.02 19.81
N ALA A 206 12.74 37.81 20.63
CA ALA A 206 12.07 39.05 20.22
C ALA A 206 13.05 40.11 19.66
N ASP A 207 14.29 40.11 20.14
CA ASP A 207 15.34 40.98 19.63
C ASP A 207 15.95 40.48 18.30
N GLY A 208 15.55 39.30 17.82
CA GLY A 208 15.89 38.75 16.52
C GLY A 208 17.13 37.86 16.48
N HIS A 209 17.54 37.30 17.63
CA HIS A 209 18.59 36.28 17.68
C HIS A 209 18.02 34.87 17.53
N THR A 210 18.81 34.01 16.90
CA THR A 210 18.48 32.61 16.63
C THR A 210 19.48 31.68 17.27
N TYR A 211 18.99 30.67 17.99
CA TYR A 211 19.79 29.67 18.68
C TYR A 211 19.46 28.27 18.16
N PHE A 212 20.46 27.58 17.63
CA PHE A 212 20.33 26.23 17.07
C PHE A 212 20.92 25.19 18.01
N PHE A 213 20.26 24.04 18.13
CA PHE A 213 20.78 22.85 18.80
C PHE A 213 20.24 21.58 18.10
N GLY A 214 21.00 20.50 18.17
CA GLY A 214 20.74 19.26 17.43
C GLY A 214 21.87 18.87 16.48
N ASN A 215 21.52 18.24 15.36
CA ASN A 215 22.47 17.71 14.37
C ASN A 215 23.10 18.82 13.51
N ASP A 216 24.20 19.41 13.99
CA ASP A 216 24.99 20.41 13.27
C ASP A 216 25.84 19.86 12.11
N SER A 217 25.93 18.53 12.00
CA SER A 217 26.62 17.83 10.91
C SER A 217 25.69 17.61 9.71
N ASN A 218 24.38 17.49 9.95
CA ASN A 218 23.36 17.38 8.90
C ASN A 218 22.83 18.76 8.47
N ASN A 219 22.57 19.65 9.43
CA ASN A 219 22.04 20.98 9.13
C ASN A 219 23.15 22.02 9.05
N ASP A 220 23.20 22.78 7.96
CA ASP A 220 24.28 23.73 7.66
C ASP A 220 24.21 25.06 8.44
N TYR A 221 23.37 25.17 9.47
CA TYR A 221 23.19 26.42 10.22
C TYR A 221 24.49 27.04 10.75
N LYS A 222 24.70 28.34 10.50
CA LYS A 222 25.81 29.16 10.98
C LYS A 222 25.42 29.95 12.23
N ASN A 223 25.85 29.49 13.41
CA ASN A 223 25.65 30.21 14.68
C ASN A 223 26.08 31.70 14.63
N THR A 224 27.14 32.01 13.88
CA THR A 224 27.72 33.36 13.74
C THR A 224 27.37 34.03 12.40
N HIS A 225 26.17 33.80 11.87
CA HIS A 225 25.71 34.51 10.67
C HIS A 225 25.50 36.02 10.93
N ASP A 226 25.65 36.84 9.89
CA ASP A 226 25.65 38.30 10.01
C ASP A 226 24.27 38.90 10.34
N TYR A 227 23.22 38.09 10.29
CA TYR A 227 21.82 38.48 10.51
C TYR A 227 21.34 38.31 11.96
N GLN A 228 22.21 37.94 12.91
CA GLN A 228 21.83 37.87 14.32
C GLN A 228 21.29 39.23 14.81
N GLY A 229 20.20 39.22 15.57
CA GLY A 229 19.50 40.44 16.02
C GLY A 229 18.60 41.09 14.96
N GLN A 230 18.51 40.51 13.75
CA GLN A 230 17.72 41.05 12.64
C GLN A 230 16.57 40.13 12.21
N ILE A 231 16.48 38.91 12.73
CA ILE A 231 15.50 37.90 12.27
C ILE A 231 14.11 38.11 12.92
N VAL A 232 13.04 37.92 12.15
CA VAL A 232 11.64 37.94 12.62
C VAL A 232 10.89 36.64 12.37
N LYS A 233 11.35 35.80 11.43
CA LYS A 233 10.81 34.46 11.18
C LYS A 233 11.92 33.53 10.71
N VAL A 234 11.81 32.26 11.05
CA VAL A 234 12.71 31.19 10.60
C VAL A 234 11.88 30.09 9.93
N ALA A 235 12.40 29.54 8.82
CA ALA A 235 11.88 28.34 8.19
C ALA A 235 13.04 27.35 7.96
N VAL A 236 12.77 26.05 8.13
CA VAL A 236 13.81 25.01 8.20
C VAL A 236 13.54 23.94 7.13
N THR A 237 14.55 23.65 6.31
CA THR A 237 14.55 22.48 5.42
C THR A 237 15.07 21.25 6.17
N SER A 238 15.29 20.11 5.51
CA SER A 238 15.88 18.96 6.20
C SER A 238 17.33 19.18 6.64
N ASP A 239 18.01 20.17 6.05
CA ASP A 239 19.47 20.36 6.11
C ASP A 239 19.90 21.85 6.11
N ALA A 240 18.96 22.79 6.11
CA ALA A 240 19.28 24.21 5.99
C ALA A 240 18.23 25.12 6.65
N VAL A 241 18.56 26.40 6.80
CA VAL A 241 17.74 27.37 7.53
C VAL A 241 17.62 28.68 6.74
N LEU A 242 16.38 29.14 6.61
CA LEU A 242 15.99 30.40 5.98
C LEU A 242 15.51 31.38 7.06
N GLY A 243 16.01 32.61 7.03
CA GLY A 243 15.56 33.71 7.89
C GLY A 243 14.80 34.77 7.10
N LEU A 244 13.83 35.40 7.74
CA LEU A 244 13.23 36.66 7.30
C LEU A 244 13.72 37.76 8.23
N THR A 245 14.29 38.83 7.68
CA THR A 245 14.81 39.95 8.45
C THR A 245 13.75 41.04 8.71
N LYS A 246 13.99 41.89 9.72
CA LYS A 246 13.14 43.05 10.08
C LYS A 246 12.94 44.03 8.92
N ASP A 247 13.92 44.17 8.04
CA ASP A 247 13.86 45.02 6.84
C ASP A 247 13.19 44.32 5.64
N GLY A 248 12.72 43.08 5.80
CA GLY A 248 11.94 42.35 4.79
C GLY A 248 12.81 41.67 3.72
N LYS A 249 13.94 41.08 4.10
CA LYS A 249 14.76 40.24 3.21
C LYS A 249 14.67 38.78 3.62
N ALA A 250 14.62 37.89 2.63
CA ALA A 250 14.83 36.46 2.83
C ALA A 250 16.33 36.17 2.77
N VAL A 251 16.89 35.57 3.82
CA VAL A 251 18.34 35.39 3.99
C VAL A 251 18.68 33.94 4.36
N TYR A 252 19.72 33.40 3.72
CA TYR A 252 20.23 32.08 4.07
C TYR A 252 21.07 32.14 5.34
N LEU A 253 20.78 31.28 6.32
CA LEU A 253 21.46 31.26 7.62
C LEU A 253 22.52 30.15 7.73
N GLY A 254 22.92 29.54 6.61
CA GLY A 254 23.92 28.48 6.57
C GLY A 254 25.36 28.96 6.36
N LYS A 255 26.31 28.01 6.31
CA LYS A 255 27.75 28.25 6.13
C LYS A 255 28.22 27.98 4.70
N GLN A 256 27.58 27.06 4.00
CA GLN A 256 28.02 26.53 2.71
C GLN A 256 27.37 27.24 1.52
N THR A 257 28.02 27.15 0.37
CA THR A 257 27.44 27.56 -0.92
C THR A 257 26.79 26.35 -1.60
N ASN A 258 25.47 26.38 -1.71
CA ASN A 258 24.66 25.30 -2.30
C ASN A 258 23.39 25.87 -2.97
N GLY A 259 22.45 25.01 -3.37
CA GLY A 259 21.19 25.43 -4.01
C GLY A 259 20.39 26.46 -3.21
N TYR A 260 20.46 26.44 -1.88
CA TYR A 260 19.74 27.36 -0.99
C TYR A 260 20.30 28.78 -0.99
N THR A 261 21.58 28.95 -1.33
CA THR A 261 22.23 30.29 -1.42
C THR A 261 21.79 31.10 -2.63
N ARG A 262 21.12 30.48 -3.61
CA ARG A 262 20.63 31.13 -4.84
C ARG A 262 19.32 31.88 -4.58
N VAL A 263 19.34 32.79 -3.61
CA VAL A 263 18.21 33.64 -3.25
C VAL A 263 17.85 34.53 -4.45
N PRO A 264 16.59 34.54 -4.93
CA PRO A 264 16.20 35.34 -6.10
C PRO A 264 16.45 36.83 -5.92
N GLU A 265 16.97 37.47 -6.97
CA GLU A 265 17.14 38.93 -6.98
C GLU A 265 15.80 39.66 -7.16
N ASN A 266 15.75 40.94 -6.76
CA ASN A 266 14.60 41.84 -6.99
C ASN A 266 13.27 41.35 -6.41
N MET A 267 13.28 40.62 -5.29
CA MET A 267 12.04 40.20 -4.60
C MET A 267 11.25 41.38 -4.01
N GLY A 268 11.88 42.54 -3.80
CA GLY A 268 11.28 43.64 -3.05
C GLY A 268 11.17 43.29 -1.57
N LYS A 269 10.16 43.85 -0.88
CA LYS A 269 9.94 43.59 0.55
C LYS A 269 9.26 42.24 0.75
N VAL A 270 9.99 41.26 1.30
CA VAL A 270 9.45 39.96 1.70
C VAL A 270 8.56 40.14 2.93
N VAL A 271 7.36 39.54 2.90
CA VAL A 271 6.39 39.57 4.02
C VAL A 271 6.26 38.24 4.73
N ASP A 272 6.53 37.12 4.04
CA ASP A 272 6.53 35.80 4.67
C ASP A 272 7.45 34.79 3.96
N ILE A 273 7.87 33.77 4.71
CA ILE A 273 8.74 32.68 4.24
C ILE A 273 8.26 31.30 4.69
N ALA A 274 8.63 30.27 3.91
CA ALA A 274 8.37 28.86 4.23
C ALA A 274 9.45 27.95 3.62
N ALA A 275 9.62 26.72 4.13
CA ALA A 275 10.66 25.79 3.67
C ALA A 275 10.18 24.34 3.66
N THR A 276 10.25 23.65 2.54
CA THR A 276 9.96 22.20 2.45
C THR A 276 11.18 21.39 2.89
N ALA A 277 11.18 20.07 2.69
CA ALA A 277 12.35 19.25 2.97
C ALA A 277 13.60 19.68 2.17
N SER A 278 13.45 20.28 0.98
CA SER A 278 14.58 20.60 0.08
C SER A 278 14.46 21.92 -0.69
N THR A 279 13.39 22.69 -0.49
CA THR A 279 13.17 23.98 -1.18
C THR A 279 12.78 25.07 -0.21
N MET A 280 13.06 26.32 -0.59
CA MET A 280 12.76 27.53 0.15
C MET A 280 11.78 28.39 -0.63
N ALA A 281 10.89 29.08 0.06
CA ALA A 281 9.92 29.97 -0.54
C ALA A 281 9.79 31.28 0.24
N ALA A 282 9.52 32.35 -0.51
CA ALA A 282 9.22 33.67 0.01
C ALA A 282 8.05 34.28 -0.76
N VAL A 283 7.24 35.08 -0.07
CA VAL A 283 6.22 35.92 -0.71
C VAL A 283 6.51 37.39 -0.39
N ASN A 284 6.42 38.24 -1.41
CA ASN A 284 6.69 39.66 -1.26
C ASN A 284 5.42 40.49 -0.96
N SER A 285 5.61 41.78 -0.72
CA SER A 285 4.55 42.74 -0.44
C SER A 285 3.55 42.95 -1.58
N ASP A 286 3.80 42.41 -2.77
CA ASP A 286 2.89 42.42 -3.92
C ASP A 286 2.15 41.09 -4.09
N GLY A 287 2.43 40.10 -3.22
CA GLY A 287 1.87 38.75 -3.26
C GLY A 287 2.51 37.82 -4.29
N LYS A 288 3.65 38.21 -4.86
CA LYS A 288 4.44 37.35 -5.74
C LYS A 288 5.21 36.33 -4.92
N VAL A 289 5.05 35.06 -5.25
CA VAL A 289 5.75 33.93 -4.61
C VAL A 289 7.00 33.59 -5.41
N PHE A 290 8.08 33.32 -4.68
CA PHE A 290 9.37 32.89 -5.20
C PHE A 290 9.75 31.57 -4.54
N VAL A 291 10.23 30.59 -5.32
CA VAL A 291 10.67 29.27 -4.82
C VAL A 291 12.06 28.96 -5.39
N TRP A 292 12.99 28.55 -4.53
CA TRP A 292 14.37 28.18 -4.91
C TRP A 292 14.90 27.07 -4.00
N GLY A 293 16.17 26.70 -4.16
CA GLY A 293 16.80 25.58 -3.45
C GLY A 293 16.95 24.35 -4.35
N ASN A 294 16.84 23.16 -3.76
CA ASN A 294 16.97 21.89 -4.46
C ASN A 294 15.61 21.47 -5.02
N LEU A 295 15.22 22.12 -6.12
CA LEU A 295 13.97 21.84 -6.84
C LEU A 295 13.93 20.39 -7.34
N SER A 296 12.80 19.74 -7.12
CA SER A 296 12.56 18.37 -7.56
C SER A 296 11.51 18.31 -8.68
N GLU A 297 11.35 17.14 -9.29
CA GLU A 297 10.25 16.91 -10.25
C GLU A 297 8.86 16.86 -9.59
N ARG A 298 8.79 16.94 -8.25
CA ARG A 298 7.55 16.89 -7.47
C ARG A 298 6.74 18.18 -7.52
N GLY A 299 7.23 19.21 -8.21
CA GLY A 299 6.45 20.38 -8.61
C GLY A 299 6.47 21.54 -7.62
N GLU A 300 7.33 21.53 -6.61
CA GLU A 300 7.46 22.65 -5.66
C GLU A 300 7.75 23.99 -6.36
N GLY A 301 8.53 23.95 -7.44
CA GLY A 301 8.84 25.11 -8.29
C GLY A 301 7.77 25.49 -9.31
N LYS A 302 6.68 24.70 -9.46
CA LYS A 302 5.57 25.00 -10.39
C LYS A 302 4.54 25.88 -9.69
N ILE A 303 4.91 27.14 -9.48
CA ILE A 303 4.08 28.12 -8.79
C ILE A 303 2.83 28.42 -9.66
N PRO A 304 1.61 28.23 -9.13
CA PRO A 304 0.39 28.53 -9.89
C PRO A 304 0.13 30.03 -9.96
N GLU A 305 -0.72 30.46 -10.91
CA GLU A 305 -1.25 31.81 -10.90
C GLU A 305 -2.26 32.00 -9.76
N PHE A 306 -2.15 33.10 -9.05
CA PHE A 306 -3.04 33.44 -7.93
C PHE A 306 -4.07 34.49 -8.37
N LYS A 307 -5.33 34.27 -8.00
CA LYS A 307 -6.43 35.22 -8.28
C LYS A 307 -6.41 36.44 -7.38
N SER A 308 -5.85 36.28 -6.19
CA SER A 308 -5.78 37.28 -5.13
C SER A 308 -4.36 37.27 -4.56
N LYS A 309 -3.95 38.38 -3.95
CA LYS A 309 -2.60 38.53 -3.38
C LYS A 309 -2.34 37.48 -2.30
N VAL A 310 -1.26 36.70 -2.42
CA VAL A 310 -0.82 35.80 -1.35
C VAL A 310 -0.18 36.62 -0.24
N VAL A 311 -0.61 36.42 1.00
CA VAL A 311 -0.15 37.19 2.18
C VAL A 311 0.55 36.33 3.22
N GLY A 312 0.48 35.01 3.11
CA GLY A 312 1.19 34.09 4.00
C GLY A 312 1.44 32.74 3.35
N LEU A 313 2.49 32.07 3.82
CA LEU A 313 2.94 30.77 3.33
C LEU A 313 3.07 29.77 4.49
N SER A 314 2.72 28.52 4.20
CA SER A 314 3.04 27.36 5.02
C SER A 314 3.57 26.24 4.09
N ASN A 315 4.26 25.26 4.66
CA ASN A 315 4.89 24.19 3.89
C ASN A 315 4.56 22.80 4.44
N GLY A 316 4.53 21.81 3.57
CA GLY A 316 4.63 20.41 3.95
C GLY A 316 6.04 19.91 3.70
N ARG A 317 6.16 18.59 3.48
CA ARG A 317 7.46 17.98 3.17
C ARG A 317 7.91 18.28 1.73
N TYR A 318 6.97 18.34 0.79
CA TYR A 318 7.22 18.49 -0.65
C TYR A 318 6.16 19.36 -1.34
N HIS A 319 5.45 20.19 -0.58
CA HIS A 319 4.40 21.05 -1.09
C HIS A 319 4.31 22.32 -0.26
N TYR A 320 3.67 23.34 -0.83
CA TYR A 320 3.38 24.59 -0.17
C TYR A 320 1.87 24.81 -0.11
N THR A 321 1.45 25.59 0.88
CA THR A 321 0.14 26.21 0.94
C THR A 321 0.31 27.72 1.11
N GLY A 322 -0.57 28.48 0.47
CA GLY A 322 -0.63 29.93 0.60
C GLY A 322 -2.01 30.36 1.06
N ILE A 323 -2.05 31.41 1.89
CA ILE A 323 -3.28 32.13 2.22
C ILE A 323 -3.26 33.47 1.50
N THR A 324 -4.40 33.84 0.92
CA THR A 324 -4.58 35.08 0.17
C THR A 324 -5.29 36.13 1.02
N GLU A 325 -5.22 37.41 0.62
CA GLU A 325 -5.78 38.53 1.38
C GLU A 325 -7.31 38.46 1.57
N ASP A 326 -8.01 37.77 0.66
CA ASP A 326 -9.45 37.49 0.73
C ASP A 326 -9.77 36.19 1.50
N GLY A 327 -8.77 35.57 2.13
CA GLY A 327 -8.93 34.39 2.97
C GLY A 327 -9.14 33.09 2.19
N LYS A 328 -8.67 33.02 0.93
CA LYS A 328 -8.64 31.77 0.14
C LYS A 328 -7.31 31.04 0.31
N VAL A 329 -7.37 29.71 0.15
CA VAL A 329 -6.22 28.83 0.28
C VAL A 329 -5.84 28.27 -1.09
N VAL A 330 -4.56 28.32 -1.38
CA VAL A 330 -3.94 27.72 -2.57
C VAL A 330 -2.89 26.71 -2.11
N ALA A 331 -2.69 25.63 -2.87
CA ALA A 331 -1.68 24.63 -2.54
C ALA A 331 -1.06 24.06 -3.82
N TRP A 332 0.25 23.81 -3.82
CA TRP A 332 0.98 23.28 -4.98
C TRP A 332 2.21 22.47 -4.54
N GLY A 333 2.76 21.68 -5.47
CA GLY A 333 3.84 20.72 -5.19
C GLY A 333 3.36 19.27 -5.27
N PHE A 334 3.98 18.40 -4.48
CA PHE A 334 3.71 16.96 -4.52
C PHE A 334 2.31 16.64 -3.98
N ASP A 335 1.59 15.73 -4.63
CA ASP A 335 0.17 15.45 -4.32
C ASP A 335 -0.19 13.97 -4.14
N ASN A 336 0.78 13.11 -3.80
CA ASN A 336 0.54 11.67 -3.69
C ASN A 336 -0.53 11.28 -2.65
N PHE A 337 -0.79 12.16 -1.68
CA PHE A 337 -1.80 11.97 -0.63
C PHE A 337 -2.92 13.02 -0.68
N LYS A 338 -3.11 13.67 -1.84
CA LYS A 338 -4.13 14.72 -2.05
C LYS A 338 -3.91 15.96 -1.19
N GLN A 339 -2.67 16.21 -0.75
CA GLN A 339 -2.32 17.34 0.12
C GLN A 339 -2.34 18.69 -0.59
N THR A 340 -2.31 18.74 -1.93
CA THR A 340 -2.50 19.99 -2.70
C THR A 340 -3.93 20.16 -3.21
N GLN A 341 -4.79 19.14 -3.07
CA GLN A 341 -6.20 19.20 -3.43
C GLN A 341 -7.01 19.89 -2.33
N VAL A 342 -7.02 21.24 -2.34
CA VAL A 342 -7.82 22.05 -1.42
C VAL A 342 -9.31 21.72 -1.58
N PRO A 343 -10.00 21.21 -0.54
CA PRO A 343 -11.37 20.75 -0.66
C PRO A 343 -12.36 21.92 -0.79
N ALA A 344 -13.53 21.64 -1.37
CA ALA A 344 -14.58 22.64 -1.56
C ALA A 344 -15.00 23.32 -0.25
N SER A 345 -15.00 22.59 0.87
CA SER A 345 -15.32 23.13 2.21
C SER A 345 -14.36 24.22 2.67
N VAL A 346 -13.08 24.15 2.27
CA VAL A 346 -12.07 25.17 2.54
C VAL A 346 -12.28 26.35 1.59
N ASN A 347 -12.47 26.08 0.29
CA ASN A 347 -12.67 27.13 -0.72
C ASN A 347 -13.94 27.96 -0.51
N SER A 348 -15.00 27.37 0.06
CA SER A 348 -16.26 28.06 0.37
C SER A 348 -16.24 28.85 1.66
N SER A 349 -15.20 28.69 2.50
CA SER A 349 -15.09 29.34 3.80
C SER A 349 -14.13 30.53 3.73
N LYS A 350 -14.21 31.43 4.71
CA LYS A 350 -13.19 32.46 4.94
C LYS A 350 -12.16 31.90 5.90
N ILE A 351 -10.93 31.70 5.42
CA ILE A 351 -9.84 31.13 6.21
C ILE A 351 -9.04 32.25 6.86
N VAL A 352 -8.68 32.07 8.13
CA VAL A 352 -7.86 33.03 8.89
C VAL A 352 -6.43 32.54 9.10
N LYS A 353 -6.22 31.22 9.22
CA LYS A 353 -4.90 30.63 9.42
C LYS A 353 -4.83 29.26 8.78
N VAL A 354 -3.67 28.95 8.20
CA VAL A 354 -3.36 27.64 7.61
C VAL A 354 -2.14 27.08 8.32
N TYR A 355 -2.21 25.82 8.71
CA TYR A 355 -1.09 25.03 9.20
C TYR A 355 -0.88 23.88 8.24
N THR A 356 0.34 23.78 7.75
CA THR A 356 0.77 22.73 6.83
C THR A 356 2.03 22.14 7.44
N GLY A 357 2.14 20.82 7.41
CA GLY A 357 3.38 20.14 7.74
C GLY A 357 3.29 18.70 7.27
N TYR A 358 4.43 18.16 6.86
CA TYR A 358 4.54 16.87 6.19
C TYR A 358 3.48 16.64 5.10
N TYR A 359 2.39 15.95 5.41
CA TYR A 359 1.36 15.54 4.45
C TYR A 359 -0.07 15.94 4.84
N GLN A 360 -0.24 16.65 5.94
CA GLN A 360 -1.54 17.05 6.45
C GLN A 360 -1.63 18.58 6.49
N ASN A 361 -2.83 19.07 6.23
CA ASN A 361 -3.12 20.48 6.22
C ASN A 361 -4.34 20.75 7.09
N TYR A 362 -4.30 21.85 7.81
CA TYR A 362 -5.35 22.33 8.70
C TYR A 362 -5.62 23.80 8.36
N ALA A 363 -6.88 24.16 8.14
CA ALA A 363 -7.33 25.52 7.93
C ALA A 363 -8.32 25.90 9.03
N ILE A 364 -8.07 27.03 9.70
CA ILE A 364 -8.99 27.61 10.67
C ILE A 364 -9.84 28.66 9.96
N THR A 365 -11.16 28.53 10.08
CA THR A 365 -12.12 29.52 9.57
C THR A 365 -12.25 30.72 10.51
N ASP A 366 -12.83 31.81 10.04
CA ASP A 366 -13.21 32.96 10.89
C ASP A 366 -14.15 32.60 12.05
N THR A 367 -14.93 31.52 11.93
CA THR A 367 -15.75 30.96 13.01
C THR A 367 -14.99 30.05 13.99
N GLY A 368 -13.68 29.84 13.79
CA GLY A 368 -12.86 28.95 14.61
C GLY A 368 -12.96 27.46 14.26
N LYS A 369 -13.78 27.09 13.26
CA LYS A 369 -13.87 25.71 12.74
C LYS A 369 -12.55 25.27 12.10
N ILE A 370 -12.15 24.03 12.34
CA ILE A 370 -10.93 23.41 11.81
C ILE A 370 -11.30 22.48 10.64
N LEU A 371 -10.75 22.77 9.46
CA LEU A 371 -10.94 21.98 8.24
C LEU A 371 -9.62 21.28 7.87
N THR A 372 -9.69 20.02 7.44
CA THR A 372 -8.49 19.20 7.19
C THR A 372 -8.49 18.55 5.82
N TRP A 373 -7.30 18.39 5.22
CA TRP A 373 -7.09 17.61 4.00
C TRP A 373 -5.64 17.11 3.88
N GLY A 374 -5.42 16.13 3.00
CA GLY A 374 -4.13 15.43 2.84
C GLY A 374 -4.18 13.98 3.35
N LEU A 375 -3.07 13.51 3.91
CA LEU A 375 -2.89 12.11 4.31
C LEU A 375 -3.71 11.75 5.57
N LYS A 376 -4.71 10.88 5.41
CA LYS A 376 -5.55 10.37 6.51
C LYS A 376 -4.87 9.29 7.35
N GLY A 377 -3.94 8.56 6.76
CA GLY A 377 -3.34 7.34 7.32
C GLY A 377 -3.40 6.19 6.32
N TYR A 378 -3.14 4.98 6.81
CA TYR A 378 -3.05 3.76 6.00
C TYR A 378 -4.01 2.70 6.54
N ILE A 379 -4.87 2.16 5.68
CA ILE A 379 -5.88 1.17 6.09
C ILE A 379 -5.22 -0.08 6.69
N LEU A 380 -4.16 -0.58 6.06
CA LEU A 380 -3.40 -1.75 6.52
C LEU A 380 -1.98 -1.40 7.00
N GLY A 381 -1.72 -0.13 7.25
CA GLY A 381 -0.38 0.36 7.63
C GLY A 381 0.58 0.53 6.45
N SER A 382 1.81 0.93 6.77
CA SER A 382 2.91 1.05 5.81
C SER A 382 4.09 0.14 6.16
N ASP A 383 4.97 -0.09 5.19
CA ASP A 383 6.19 -0.89 5.35
C ASP A 383 7.42 -0.04 5.74
N ASP A 384 8.60 -0.65 5.75
CA ASP A 384 9.90 -0.02 6.06
C ASP A 384 10.37 1.02 5.04
N LEU A 385 9.69 1.14 3.91
CA LEU A 385 9.94 2.19 2.92
C LEU A 385 8.79 3.20 2.86
N GLY A 386 7.83 3.12 3.80
CA GLY A 386 6.67 4.00 3.89
C GLY A 386 5.64 3.80 2.76
N ARG A 387 5.66 2.63 2.13
CA ARG A 387 4.71 2.27 1.06
C ARG A 387 3.44 1.68 1.68
N ASP A 388 2.29 1.98 1.08
CA ASP A 388 0.99 1.47 1.53
C ASP A 388 0.88 -0.05 1.35
N ILE A 389 0.71 -0.78 2.46
CA ILE A 389 0.60 -2.24 2.46
C ILE A 389 -0.68 -2.70 1.76
N LEU A 390 -1.78 -1.95 1.85
CA LEU A 390 -3.01 -2.33 1.14
C LEU A 390 -2.81 -2.31 -0.37
N ASN A 391 -2.23 -1.22 -0.88
CA ASN A 391 -1.91 -1.09 -2.30
C ASN A 391 -0.97 -2.23 -2.78
N ARG A 392 0.07 -2.54 -1.98
CA ARG A 392 1.00 -3.63 -2.26
C ARG A 392 0.35 -5.01 -2.18
N LEU A 393 -0.55 -5.25 -1.23
CA LEU A 393 -1.26 -6.52 -1.05
C LEU A 393 -2.14 -6.85 -2.26
N ILE A 394 -2.84 -5.84 -2.79
CA ILE A 394 -3.72 -5.96 -3.96
C ILE A 394 -2.88 -6.20 -5.23
N ASN A 395 -1.89 -5.34 -5.48
CA ASN A 395 -1.02 -5.48 -6.66
C ASN A 395 -0.14 -6.74 -6.59
N GLY A 396 0.29 -7.13 -5.40
CA GLY A 396 1.05 -8.36 -5.17
C GLY A 396 0.21 -9.61 -5.35
N GLY A 397 -1.06 -9.58 -4.96
CA GLY A 397 -2.01 -10.67 -5.21
C GLY A 397 -2.23 -10.89 -6.70
N LYS A 398 -2.37 -9.81 -7.49
CA LYS A 398 -2.43 -9.90 -8.96
C LYS A 398 -1.21 -10.63 -9.52
N MET A 399 -0.02 -10.28 -9.04
CA MET A 399 1.23 -10.89 -9.51
C MET A 399 1.32 -12.37 -9.13
N SER A 400 1.11 -12.71 -7.86
CA SER A 400 1.14 -14.12 -7.39
C SER A 400 0.11 -14.99 -8.10
N MET A 401 -1.12 -14.50 -8.31
CA MET A 401 -2.15 -15.23 -9.06
C MET A 401 -1.80 -15.39 -10.54
N THR A 402 -1.22 -14.36 -11.16
CA THR A 402 -0.80 -14.44 -12.57
C THR A 402 0.31 -15.47 -12.76
N ILE A 403 1.30 -15.50 -11.85
CA ILE A 403 2.39 -16.48 -11.89
C ILE A 403 1.83 -17.91 -11.74
N GLY A 404 0.98 -18.13 -10.74
CA GLY A 404 0.34 -19.43 -10.54
C GLY A 404 -0.49 -19.88 -11.74
N ALA A 405 -1.27 -18.97 -12.33
CA ALA A 405 -2.18 -19.31 -13.42
C ALA A 405 -1.42 -19.70 -14.69
N ILE A 406 -0.39 -18.94 -15.05
CA ILE A 406 0.46 -19.24 -16.22
C ILE A 406 1.22 -20.56 -15.98
N ALA A 407 1.77 -20.78 -14.79
CA ALA A 407 2.45 -22.02 -14.45
C ALA A 407 1.53 -23.24 -14.62
N VAL A 408 0.29 -23.17 -14.11
CA VAL A 408 -0.70 -24.25 -14.28
C VAL A 408 -1.08 -24.47 -15.72
N VAL A 409 -1.26 -23.41 -16.52
CA VAL A 409 -1.56 -23.56 -17.95
C VAL A 409 -0.43 -24.30 -18.67
N ILE A 410 0.82 -23.91 -18.44
CA ILE A 410 2.00 -24.60 -19.01
C ILE A 410 2.02 -26.07 -18.55
N SER A 411 1.89 -26.29 -17.24
CA SER A 411 1.89 -27.63 -16.64
C SER A 411 0.79 -28.51 -17.23
N THR A 412 -0.41 -27.96 -17.38
CA THR A 412 -1.60 -28.66 -17.89
C THR A 412 -1.41 -29.07 -19.35
N ILE A 413 -0.92 -28.16 -20.20
CA ILE A 413 -0.67 -28.45 -21.61
C ILE A 413 0.32 -29.61 -21.75
N ILE A 414 1.45 -29.56 -21.04
CA ILE A 414 2.47 -30.60 -21.11
C ILE A 414 1.93 -31.92 -20.55
N GLY A 415 1.30 -31.87 -19.37
CA GLY A 415 0.74 -33.04 -18.70
C GLY A 415 -0.30 -33.76 -19.57
N VAL A 416 -1.21 -33.02 -20.19
CA VAL A 416 -2.24 -33.55 -21.07
C VAL A 416 -1.65 -34.17 -22.34
N ILE A 417 -0.69 -33.51 -22.99
CA ILE A 417 -0.06 -34.02 -24.21
C ILE A 417 0.72 -35.30 -23.90
N ILE A 418 1.60 -35.28 -22.89
CA ILE A 418 2.45 -36.42 -22.55
C ILE A 418 1.59 -37.58 -22.04
N GLY A 419 0.69 -37.33 -21.09
CA GLY A 419 -0.20 -38.35 -20.54
C GLY A 419 -1.13 -38.95 -21.58
N GLY A 420 -1.71 -38.11 -22.45
CA GLY A 420 -2.61 -38.53 -23.53
C GLY A 420 -1.93 -39.43 -24.56
N VAL A 421 -0.74 -39.03 -25.03
CA VAL A 421 0.04 -39.82 -25.99
C VAL A 421 0.54 -41.11 -25.34
N SER A 422 1.13 -41.03 -24.15
CA SER A 422 1.67 -42.18 -23.40
C SER A 422 0.59 -43.23 -23.15
N GLY A 423 -0.59 -42.81 -22.66
CA GLY A 423 -1.70 -43.70 -22.36
C GLY A 423 -2.35 -44.32 -23.60
N PHE A 424 -2.45 -43.57 -24.71
CA PHE A 424 -3.11 -44.09 -25.91
C PHE A 424 -2.24 -45.11 -26.67
N PHE A 425 -0.98 -44.77 -26.93
CA PHE A 425 -0.11 -45.59 -27.77
C PHE A 425 0.46 -46.82 -27.03
N GLY A 426 0.69 -46.72 -25.71
CA GLY A 426 1.26 -47.82 -24.94
C GLY A 426 2.67 -48.23 -25.40
N GLY A 427 3.15 -49.38 -24.91
CA GLY A 427 4.38 -50.03 -25.38
C GLY A 427 5.63 -49.14 -25.27
N LYS A 428 6.44 -49.09 -26.34
CA LYS A 428 7.71 -48.34 -26.36
C LYS A 428 7.54 -46.84 -26.17
N VAL A 429 6.50 -46.24 -26.76
CA VAL A 429 6.21 -44.80 -26.65
C VAL A 429 5.92 -44.45 -25.19
N ASP A 430 5.07 -45.27 -24.56
CA ASP A 430 4.73 -45.11 -23.16
C ASP A 430 5.96 -45.22 -22.25
N ILE A 431 6.79 -46.25 -22.45
CA ILE A 431 8.02 -46.44 -21.67
C ILE A 431 8.93 -45.21 -21.78
N ILE A 432 9.21 -44.72 -23.00
CA ILE A 432 10.10 -43.57 -23.19
C ILE A 432 9.55 -42.31 -22.51
N LEU A 433 8.26 -42.00 -22.71
CA LEU A 433 7.64 -40.81 -22.13
C LEU A 433 7.58 -40.90 -20.60
N GLN A 434 7.25 -42.07 -20.04
CA GLN A 434 7.25 -42.26 -18.59
C GLN A 434 8.65 -42.19 -17.98
N ARG A 435 9.71 -42.58 -18.70
CA ARG A 435 11.09 -42.34 -18.23
C ARG A 435 11.41 -40.85 -18.13
N VAL A 436 10.96 -40.03 -19.07
CA VAL A 436 11.10 -38.57 -18.97
C VAL A 436 10.33 -38.02 -17.77
N VAL A 437 9.08 -38.49 -17.56
CA VAL A 437 8.26 -38.13 -16.39
C VAL A 437 8.98 -38.48 -15.08
N GLU A 438 9.58 -39.67 -14.99
CA GLU A 438 10.34 -40.13 -13.81
C GLU A 438 11.61 -39.29 -13.58
N ILE A 439 12.36 -38.96 -14.62
CA ILE A 439 13.56 -38.10 -14.52
C ILE A 439 13.18 -36.73 -13.94
N VAL A 440 12.14 -36.09 -14.46
CA VAL A 440 11.69 -34.79 -13.97
C VAL A 440 11.15 -34.90 -12.54
N SER A 441 10.36 -35.95 -12.25
CA SER A 441 9.81 -36.18 -10.90
C SER A 441 10.87 -36.51 -9.85
N GLY A 442 12.02 -37.03 -10.28
CA GLY A 442 13.16 -37.32 -9.41
C GLY A 442 13.93 -36.09 -8.95
N LEU A 443 13.70 -34.93 -9.60
CA LEU A 443 14.34 -33.68 -9.21
C LEU A 443 13.69 -33.11 -7.94
N PRO A 444 14.47 -32.75 -6.91
CA PRO A 444 13.92 -32.08 -5.74
C PRO A 444 13.45 -30.67 -6.13
N PHE A 445 12.14 -30.45 -6.13
CA PHE A 445 11.50 -29.26 -6.68
C PHE A 445 12.11 -27.95 -6.18
N LEU A 446 12.11 -27.74 -4.85
CA LEU A 446 12.55 -26.47 -4.25
C LEU A 446 14.04 -26.22 -4.48
N PRO A 447 14.97 -27.15 -4.16
CA PRO A 447 16.39 -26.97 -4.46
C PRO A 447 16.66 -26.68 -5.93
N PHE A 448 16.01 -27.41 -6.86
CA PHE A 448 16.23 -27.20 -8.28
C PHE A 448 15.73 -25.83 -8.76
N ALA A 449 14.54 -25.42 -8.32
CA ALA A 449 13.99 -24.09 -8.63
C ALA A 449 14.86 -22.96 -8.06
N MET A 450 15.42 -23.13 -6.86
CA MET A 450 16.35 -22.18 -6.25
C MET A 450 17.65 -22.09 -7.04
N ILE A 451 18.25 -23.23 -7.45
CA ILE A 451 19.47 -23.25 -8.27
C ILE A 451 19.23 -22.54 -9.60
N LEU A 452 18.13 -22.85 -10.30
CA LEU A 452 17.84 -22.24 -11.59
C LEU A 452 17.59 -20.74 -11.46
N SER A 453 16.88 -20.31 -10.41
CA SER A 453 16.68 -18.90 -10.11
C SER A 453 17.98 -18.18 -9.75
N ALA A 454 18.87 -18.81 -8.99
CA ALA A 454 20.15 -18.22 -8.58
C ALA A 454 21.12 -18.07 -9.76
N LEU A 455 21.22 -19.10 -10.61
CA LEU A 455 22.14 -19.13 -11.74
C LEU A 455 21.69 -18.20 -12.88
N LEU A 456 20.40 -18.24 -13.22
CA LEU A 456 19.87 -17.47 -14.34
C LEU A 456 19.37 -16.09 -13.91
N GLY A 457 18.95 -15.91 -12.66
CA GLY A 457 18.24 -14.70 -12.23
C GLY A 457 19.11 -13.45 -12.19
N ASN A 458 20.41 -13.56 -11.92
CA ASN A 458 21.27 -12.39 -11.72
C ASN A 458 21.64 -11.63 -13.01
N SER A 459 21.54 -12.28 -14.17
CA SER A 459 21.81 -11.67 -15.48
C SER A 459 20.55 -11.14 -16.19
N LEU A 460 19.37 -11.32 -15.58
CA LEU A 460 18.07 -11.06 -16.18
C LEU A 460 17.41 -9.80 -15.58
N SER A 461 16.69 -9.06 -16.43
CA SER A 461 15.81 -7.98 -15.98
C SER A 461 14.69 -8.50 -15.07
N SER A 462 14.08 -7.62 -14.27
CA SER A 462 13.02 -7.99 -13.33
C SER A 462 11.85 -8.73 -14.00
N ASN A 463 11.45 -8.33 -15.21
CA ASN A 463 10.39 -8.98 -15.97
C ASN A 463 10.81 -10.37 -16.46
N GLN A 464 12.04 -10.51 -16.94
CA GLN A 464 12.58 -11.80 -17.37
C GLN A 464 12.66 -12.80 -16.20
N ARG A 465 13.01 -12.34 -14.99
CA ARG A 465 12.97 -13.18 -13.78
C ARG A 465 11.57 -13.67 -13.46
N ILE A 466 10.56 -12.81 -13.61
CA ILE A 466 9.15 -13.20 -13.42
C ILE A 466 8.74 -14.28 -14.44
N TYR A 467 9.10 -14.11 -15.72
CA TYR A 467 8.82 -15.12 -16.75
C TYR A 467 9.55 -16.44 -16.50
N LEU A 468 10.81 -16.37 -16.06
CA LEU A 468 11.58 -17.54 -15.67
C LEU A 468 10.86 -18.32 -14.55
N MET A 469 10.34 -17.63 -13.53
CA MET A 469 9.55 -18.28 -12.46
C MET A 469 8.31 -18.98 -13.01
N MET A 470 7.54 -18.33 -13.88
CA MET A 470 6.35 -18.94 -14.50
C MET A 470 6.70 -20.23 -15.26
N ILE A 471 7.81 -20.21 -16.01
CA ILE A 471 8.31 -21.35 -16.78
C ILE A 471 8.79 -22.46 -15.86
N ILE A 472 9.62 -22.16 -14.84
CA ILE A 472 10.12 -23.15 -13.89
C ILE A 472 8.98 -23.87 -13.18
N LEU A 473 8.03 -23.11 -12.63
CA LEU A 473 6.89 -23.69 -11.91
C LEU A 473 6.05 -24.59 -12.84
N GLY A 474 5.81 -24.17 -14.09
CA GLY A 474 5.06 -24.96 -15.07
C GLY A 474 5.81 -26.21 -15.55
N LEU A 475 7.11 -26.11 -15.82
CA LEU A 475 7.94 -27.21 -16.33
C LEU A 475 8.25 -28.29 -15.29
N LEU A 476 8.11 -28.00 -14.00
CA LEU A 476 8.41 -28.94 -12.94
C LEU A 476 7.16 -29.61 -12.32
N GLN A 477 5.96 -29.06 -12.56
CA GLN A 477 4.70 -29.57 -11.98
C GLN A 477 3.95 -30.59 -12.86
N TRP A 478 4.13 -30.55 -14.18
CA TRP A 478 3.37 -31.39 -15.13
C TRP A 478 3.46 -32.92 -14.95
N PRO A 479 4.54 -33.52 -14.38
CA PRO A 479 4.63 -34.99 -14.28
C PRO A 479 3.48 -35.64 -13.50
N SER A 480 2.97 -34.98 -12.47
CA SER A 480 1.84 -35.47 -11.67
C SER A 480 0.56 -35.59 -12.50
N LEU A 481 0.21 -34.54 -13.24
CA LEU A 481 -0.95 -34.55 -14.13
C LEU A 481 -0.77 -35.55 -15.29
N SER A 482 0.44 -35.65 -15.87
CA SER A 482 0.74 -36.61 -16.94
C SER A 482 0.41 -38.05 -16.55
N ARG A 483 0.80 -38.47 -15.34
CA ARG A 483 0.49 -39.82 -14.83
C ARG A 483 -1.00 -40.04 -14.65
N LEU A 484 -1.71 -39.04 -14.14
CA LEU A 484 -3.15 -39.11 -13.94
C LEU A 484 -3.91 -39.20 -15.27
N VAL A 485 -3.59 -38.33 -16.23
CA VAL A 485 -4.17 -38.34 -17.58
C VAL A 485 -3.86 -39.65 -18.29
N ARG A 486 -2.63 -40.16 -18.18
CA ARG A 486 -2.25 -41.47 -18.73
C ARG A 486 -3.15 -42.59 -18.20
N ALA A 487 -3.36 -42.64 -16.88
CA ALA A 487 -4.19 -43.67 -16.26
C ALA A 487 -5.64 -43.63 -16.79
N GLN A 488 -6.21 -42.43 -16.91
CA GLN A 488 -7.56 -42.25 -17.44
C GLN A 488 -7.65 -42.63 -18.92
N VAL A 489 -6.67 -42.22 -19.73
CA VAL A 489 -6.62 -42.51 -21.17
C VAL A 489 -6.47 -44.02 -21.42
N LEU A 490 -5.69 -44.73 -20.60
CA LEU A 490 -5.59 -46.19 -20.66
C LEU A 490 -6.94 -46.86 -20.45
N SER A 491 -7.74 -46.37 -19.49
CA SER A 491 -9.08 -46.91 -19.22
C SER A 491 -10.06 -46.58 -20.34
N GLU A 492 -10.08 -45.33 -20.84
CA GLU A 492 -10.98 -44.91 -21.91
C GLU A 492 -10.67 -45.57 -23.26
N ARG A 493 -9.40 -45.88 -23.54
CA ARG A 493 -8.97 -46.47 -24.81
C ARG A 493 -9.59 -47.85 -25.06
N GLU A 494 -9.93 -48.60 -24.02
CA GLU A 494 -10.52 -49.94 -24.11
C GLU A 494 -12.04 -49.93 -24.31
N LYS A 495 -12.69 -48.76 -24.36
CA LYS A 495 -14.14 -48.64 -24.57
C LYS A 495 -14.55 -48.77 -26.03
N GLU A 496 -15.78 -49.25 -26.25
CA GLU A 496 -16.33 -49.58 -27.58
C GLU A 496 -16.30 -48.41 -28.58
N PHE A 497 -16.54 -47.17 -28.13
CA PHE A 497 -16.52 -46.00 -29.02
C PHE A 497 -15.14 -45.74 -29.63
N VAL A 498 -14.06 -46.11 -28.93
CA VAL A 498 -12.69 -46.00 -29.44
C VAL A 498 -12.43 -47.07 -30.49
N THR A 499 -12.88 -48.29 -30.24
CA THR A 499 -12.80 -49.40 -31.22
C THR A 499 -13.57 -49.07 -32.49
N ALA A 500 -14.79 -48.53 -32.36
CA ALA A 500 -15.59 -48.06 -33.48
C ALA A 500 -14.89 -46.92 -34.27
N ALA A 501 -14.33 -45.92 -33.57
CA ALA A 501 -13.60 -44.84 -34.22
C ALA A 501 -12.36 -45.32 -34.99
N LYS A 502 -11.64 -46.32 -34.47
CA LYS A 502 -10.53 -46.99 -35.17
C LYS A 502 -11.01 -47.73 -36.42
N ALA A 503 -12.14 -48.44 -36.34
CA ALA A 503 -12.71 -49.19 -37.45
C ALA A 503 -13.15 -48.29 -38.63
N VAL A 504 -13.62 -47.07 -38.32
CA VAL A 504 -14.01 -46.06 -39.32
C VAL A 504 -12.80 -45.27 -39.87
N GLY A 505 -11.57 -45.59 -39.43
CA GLY A 505 -10.34 -44.99 -39.97
C GLY A 505 -10.02 -43.59 -39.44
N VAL A 506 -10.58 -43.20 -38.28
CA VAL A 506 -10.25 -41.90 -37.66
C VAL A 506 -8.77 -41.87 -37.25
N LYS A 507 -8.08 -40.77 -37.57
CA LYS A 507 -6.66 -40.59 -37.21
C LYS A 507 -6.46 -40.76 -35.70
N GLN A 508 -5.46 -41.55 -35.30
CA GLN A 508 -5.18 -41.90 -33.89
C GLN A 508 -5.06 -40.68 -32.97
N LEU A 509 -4.33 -39.63 -33.35
CA LEU A 509 -4.26 -38.39 -32.57
C LEU A 509 -5.60 -37.66 -32.46
N SER A 510 -6.45 -37.76 -33.49
CA SER A 510 -7.81 -37.23 -33.43
C SER A 510 -8.65 -38.02 -32.43
N ILE A 511 -8.48 -39.34 -32.35
CA ILE A 511 -9.13 -40.19 -31.32
C ILE A 511 -8.75 -39.72 -29.92
N VAL A 512 -7.45 -39.47 -29.66
CA VAL A 512 -6.98 -38.97 -28.36
C VAL A 512 -7.60 -37.63 -28.02
N PHE A 513 -7.41 -36.60 -28.85
CA PHE A 513 -7.75 -35.22 -28.48
C PHE A 513 -9.23 -34.87 -28.67
N LYS A 514 -9.95 -35.53 -29.58
CA LYS A 514 -11.37 -35.22 -29.87
C LYS A 514 -12.36 -36.22 -29.30
N HIS A 515 -11.94 -37.43 -28.93
CA HIS A 515 -12.86 -38.46 -28.43
C HIS A 515 -12.53 -38.89 -26.99
N ILE A 516 -11.26 -39.15 -26.66
CA ILE A 516 -10.88 -39.60 -25.31
C ILE A 516 -10.72 -38.42 -24.35
N LEU A 517 -9.95 -37.40 -24.73
CA LEU A 517 -9.62 -36.28 -23.86
C LEU A 517 -10.87 -35.53 -23.33
N PRO A 518 -11.93 -35.31 -24.13
CA PRO A 518 -13.17 -34.73 -23.63
C PRO A 518 -13.83 -35.54 -22.51
N ASN A 519 -13.66 -36.86 -22.48
CA ASN A 519 -14.23 -37.72 -21.43
C ASN A 519 -13.45 -37.67 -20.11
N VAL A 520 -12.20 -37.19 -20.14
CA VAL A 520 -11.34 -37.08 -18.95
C VAL A 520 -11.11 -35.62 -18.53
N ILE A 521 -11.75 -34.66 -19.21
CA ILE A 521 -11.60 -33.22 -18.96
C ILE A 521 -11.92 -32.85 -17.51
N SER A 522 -12.89 -33.52 -16.91
CA SER A 522 -13.33 -33.28 -15.54
C SER A 522 -12.19 -33.52 -14.55
N VAL A 523 -11.42 -34.60 -14.72
CA VAL A 523 -10.24 -34.92 -13.89
C VAL A 523 -9.14 -33.88 -14.10
N ILE A 524 -8.93 -33.45 -15.35
CA ILE A 524 -7.92 -32.42 -15.67
C ILE A 524 -8.25 -31.09 -15.00
N ILE A 525 -9.51 -30.65 -15.02
CA ILE A 525 -9.94 -29.38 -14.41
C ILE A 525 -9.78 -29.43 -12.88
N VAL A 526 -10.15 -30.55 -12.25
CA VAL A 526 -9.94 -30.76 -10.80
C VAL A 526 -8.47 -30.62 -10.45
N THR A 527 -7.60 -31.36 -11.14
CA THR A 527 -6.17 -31.34 -10.85
C THR A 527 -5.56 -29.97 -11.13
N ALA A 528 -5.88 -29.32 -12.25
CA ALA A 528 -5.42 -27.96 -12.55
C ALA A 528 -5.83 -26.95 -11.46
N THR A 529 -7.02 -27.10 -10.87
CA THR A 529 -7.48 -26.23 -9.77
C THR A 529 -6.62 -26.42 -8.51
N LEU A 530 -6.33 -27.66 -8.13
CA LEU A 530 -5.46 -27.97 -6.98
C LEU A 530 -4.00 -27.59 -7.24
N ASP A 531 -3.51 -27.76 -8.47
CA ASP A 531 -2.18 -27.35 -8.90
C ASP A 531 -2.04 -25.83 -8.86
N PHE A 532 -3.11 -25.07 -9.09
CA PHE A 532 -3.10 -23.61 -8.97
C PHE A 532 -2.81 -23.16 -7.55
N ALA A 533 -3.48 -23.74 -6.56
CA ALA A 533 -3.18 -23.49 -5.14
C ALA A 533 -1.73 -23.85 -4.80
N THR A 534 -1.28 -25.01 -5.29
CA THR A 534 0.09 -25.51 -5.06
C THR A 534 1.14 -24.59 -5.69
N CYS A 535 0.94 -24.14 -6.94
CA CYS A 535 1.82 -23.21 -7.63
C CYS A 535 1.89 -21.85 -6.92
N MET A 536 0.75 -21.34 -6.43
CA MET A 536 0.73 -20.10 -5.66
C MET A 536 1.53 -20.21 -4.35
N LEU A 537 1.35 -21.31 -3.60
CA LEU A 537 2.10 -21.55 -2.37
C LEU A 537 3.60 -21.74 -2.63
N THR A 538 3.93 -22.36 -3.76
CA THR A 538 5.31 -22.61 -4.17
C THR A 538 6.01 -21.33 -4.63
N GLU A 539 5.34 -20.49 -5.41
CA GLU A 539 5.81 -19.13 -5.73
C GLU A 539 6.05 -18.33 -4.46
N ALA A 540 5.07 -18.33 -3.54
CA ALA A 540 5.20 -17.61 -2.29
C ALA A 540 6.38 -18.12 -1.45
N THR A 541 6.61 -19.44 -1.42
CA THR A 541 7.77 -20.06 -0.76
C THR A 541 9.09 -19.63 -1.39
N LEU A 542 9.21 -19.67 -2.73
CA LEU A 542 10.44 -19.25 -3.42
C LEU A 542 10.72 -17.76 -3.21
N SER A 543 9.70 -16.91 -3.32
CA SER A 543 9.78 -15.48 -3.03
C SER A 543 10.13 -15.20 -1.57
N TYR A 544 9.58 -15.97 -0.63
CA TYR A 544 9.92 -15.91 0.79
C TYR A 544 11.37 -16.29 1.08
N LEU A 545 11.93 -17.23 0.31
CA LEU A 545 13.34 -17.64 0.41
C LEU A 545 14.30 -16.69 -0.34
N GLY A 546 13.79 -15.66 -1.02
CA GLY A 546 14.59 -14.69 -1.78
C GLY A 546 14.91 -15.11 -3.22
N PHE A 547 14.38 -16.24 -3.69
CA PHE A 547 14.60 -16.76 -5.05
C PHE A 547 13.43 -16.50 -6.00
N GLY A 548 12.37 -15.82 -5.55
CA GLY A 548 11.22 -15.50 -6.38
C GLY A 548 11.31 -14.14 -7.06
N VAL A 549 10.18 -13.42 -7.09
CA VAL A 549 10.07 -12.13 -7.79
C VAL A 549 10.89 -11.05 -7.08
N PRO A 550 11.81 -10.35 -7.79
CA PRO A 550 12.65 -9.35 -7.18
C PRO A 550 11.85 -8.11 -6.73
N ALA A 551 12.26 -7.50 -5.62
CA ALA A 551 11.83 -6.16 -5.25
C ALA A 551 12.21 -5.15 -6.37
N PRO A 552 11.45 -4.05 -6.57
CA PRO A 552 10.34 -3.53 -5.74
C PRO A 552 8.96 -4.13 -6.03
N GLN A 553 8.83 -4.99 -7.06
CA GLN A 553 7.55 -5.58 -7.47
C GLN A 553 6.97 -6.43 -6.32
N PRO A 554 5.78 -6.14 -5.79
CA PRO A 554 5.19 -6.94 -4.73
C PRO A 554 4.70 -8.29 -5.26
N THR A 555 4.90 -9.33 -4.46
CA THR A 555 4.15 -10.59 -4.46
C THR A 555 3.76 -10.92 -3.02
N TRP A 556 2.77 -11.79 -2.82
CA TRP A 556 2.44 -12.20 -1.45
C TRP A 556 3.64 -12.87 -0.76
N GLY A 557 4.45 -13.65 -1.49
CA GLY A 557 5.67 -14.24 -0.94
C GLY A 557 6.73 -13.22 -0.52
N ASN A 558 7.05 -12.23 -1.36
CA ASN A 558 8.14 -11.31 -1.04
C ASN A 558 7.74 -10.23 -0.01
N MET A 559 6.43 -9.95 0.15
CA MET A 559 5.94 -9.15 1.26
C MET A 559 6.19 -9.86 2.61
N LEU A 560 6.12 -11.19 2.63
CA LEU A 560 6.49 -12.00 3.80
C LEU A 560 8.01 -12.06 3.98
N TYR A 561 8.80 -12.17 2.91
CA TYR A 561 10.27 -12.08 2.96
C TYR A 561 10.73 -10.80 3.66
N ASN A 562 10.18 -9.64 3.25
CA ASN A 562 10.51 -8.33 3.84
C ASN A 562 10.08 -8.19 5.30
N SER A 563 9.34 -9.18 5.83
CA SER A 563 8.88 -9.19 7.22
C SER A 563 9.59 -10.26 8.07
N ASN A 564 10.51 -11.03 7.48
CA ASN A 564 11.33 -12.03 8.17
C ASN A 564 12.46 -11.38 8.98
N ASN A 565 12.08 -10.54 9.95
CA ASN A 565 12.98 -9.84 10.86
C ASN A 565 12.34 -9.81 12.25
N SER A 566 13.11 -10.16 13.29
CA SER A 566 12.63 -10.21 14.69
C SER A 566 11.97 -8.90 15.14
N ILE A 567 12.53 -7.74 14.76
CA ILE A 567 11.98 -6.42 15.09
C ILE A 567 10.60 -6.26 14.43
N VAL A 568 10.45 -6.69 13.17
CA VAL A 568 9.20 -6.58 12.42
C VAL A 568 8.12 -7.47 13.04
N ILE A 569 8.46 -8.71 13.35
CA ILE A 569 7.53 -9.68 13.93
C ILE A 569 6.99 -9.18 15.27
N GLN A 570 7.85 -8.62 16.12
CA GLN A 570 7.46 -8.14 17.45
C GLN A 570 6.67 -6.83 17.41
N ASN A 571 7.01 -5.91 16.49
CA ASN A 571 6.60 -4.51 16.61
C ASN A 571 5.71 -4.00 15.48
N TYR A 572 5.78 -4.63 14.31
CA TYR A 572 5.11 -4.18 13.09
C TYR A 572 4.27 -5.32 12.49
N TRP A 573 3.42 -5.92 13.33
CA TRP A 573 2.65 -7.13 13.01
C TRP A 573 1.84 -7.04 11.70
N TRP A 574 1.33 -5.84 11.37
CA TRP A 574 0.52 -5.61 10.18
C TRP A 574 1.28 -5.88 8.87
N ARG A 575 2.62 -5.82 8.88
CA ARG A 575 3.46 -6.08 7.69
C ARG A 575 3.36 -7.52 7.18
N TRP A 576 3.17 -8.48 8.09
CA TRP A 576 3.10 -9.89 7.73
C TRP A 576 1.71 -10.49 7.89
N VAL A 577 0.96 -10.11 8.93
CA VAL A 577 -0.34 -10.73 9.28
C VAL A 577 -1.35 -10.63 8.13
N PHE A 578 -1.53 -9.45 7.55
CA PHE A 578 -2.53 -9.26 6.49
C PHE A 578 -2.21 -10.10 5.25
N THR A 579 -0.95 -10.10 4.82
CA THR A 579 -0.50 -10.89 3.68
C THR A 579 -0.63 -12.39 3.94
N SER A 580 -0.22 -12.86 5.12
CA SER A 580 -0.33 -14.28 5.50
C SER A 580 -1.78 -14.76 5.53
N ILE A 581 -2.68 -13.96 6.12
CA ILE A 581 -4.11 -14.31 6.20
C ILE A 581 -4.73 -14.36 4.80
N VAL A 582 -4.50 -13.34 3.96
CA VAL A 582 -5.09 -13.30 2.62
C VAL A 582 -4.55 -14.44 1.74
N LEU A 583 -3.24 -14.70 1.76
CA LEU A 583 -2.63 -15.82 1.06
C LEU A 583 -3.23 -17.15 1.55
N GLY A 584 -3.28 -17.37 2.87
CA GLY A 584 -3.79 -18.60 3.47
C GLY A 584 -5.26 -18.85 3.15
N ILE A 585 -6.12 -17.84 3.33
CA ILE A 585 -7.54 -17.93 2.97
C ILE A 585 -7.70 -18.23 1.48
N CYS A 586 -6.95 -17.55 0.61
CA CYS A 586 -7.01 -17.76 -0.83
C CYS A 586 -6.68 -19.21 -1.20
N VAL A 587 -5.58 -19.75 -0.66
CA VAL A 587 -5.15 -21.14 -0.91
C VAL A 587 -6.19 -22.15 -0.41
N ILE A 588 -6.73 -21.95 0.80
CA ILE A 588 -7.80 -22.80 1.35
C ILE A 588 -9.04 -22.76 0.45
N CYS A 589 -9.45 -21.58 0.01
CA CYS A 589 -10.62 -21.42 -0.86
C CYS A 589 -10.49 -22.16 -2.20
N ILE A 590 -9.30 -22.09 -2.82
CA ILE A 590 -9.02 -22.81 -4.07
C ILE A 590 -9.05 -24.32 -3.84
N ASN A 591 -8.43 -24.82 -2.76
CA ASN A 591 -8.43 -26.24 -2.43
C ASN A 591 -9.85 -26.78 -2.17
N LEU A 592 -10.65 -26.08 -1.35
CA LEU A 592 -12.06 -26.44 -1.10
C LEU A 592 -12.89 -26.48 -2.38
N THR A 593 -12.60 -25.58 -3.33
CA THR A 593 -13.23 -25.54 -4.65
C THR A 593 -12.81 -26.76 -5.48
N GLY A 594 -11.51 -27.09 -5.51
CA GLY A 594 -10.98 -28.25 -6.22
C GLY A 594 -11.53 -29.58 -5.68
N ASP A 595 -11.55 -29.74 -4.36
CA ASP A 595 -12.10 -30.93 -3.70
C ASP A 595 -13.61 -31.07 -3.94
N GLY A 596 -14.35 -29.96 -3.87
CA GLY A 596 -15.78 -29.98 -4.21
C GLY A 596 -16.04 -30.40 -5.64
N LEU A 597 -15.20 -29.93 -6.58
CA LEU A 597 -15.32 -30.31 -7.98
C LEU A 597 -15.03 -31.81 -8.14
N ARG A 598 -14.01 -32.33 -7.44
CA ARG A 598 -13.68 -33.76 -7.41
C ARG A 598 -14.85 -34.59 -6.90
N ASP A 599 -15.41 -34.23 -5.76
CA ASP A 599 -16.53 -34.95 -5.13
C ASP A 599 -17.78 -34.93 -6.02
N ALA A 600 -18.01 -33.82 -6.73
CA ALA A 600 -19.13 -33.71 -7.66
C ALA A 600 -18.99 -34.60 -8.91
N ILE A 601 -17.77 -34.99 -9.28
CA ILE A 601 -17.46 -35.86 -10.42
C ILE A 601 -17.44 -37.34 -10.01
N ASP A 602 -17.07 -37.66 -8.77
CA ASP A 602 -17.02 -39.04 -8.29
C ASP A 602 -18.44 -39.59 -8.04
N PRO A 603 -18.90 -40.62 -8.79
CA PRO A 603 -20.23 -41.21 -8.60
C PRO A 603 -20.43 -41.86 -7.22
N LYS A 604 -19.35 -42.26 -6.54
CA LYS A 604 -19.40 -42.95 -5.24
C LYS A 604 -19.38 -42.02 -4.03
N SER A 605 -19.13 -40.72 -4.23
CA SER A 605 -19.11 -39.75 -3.14
C SER A 605 -20.49 -39.55 -2.50
N GLN A 606 -21.57 -39.86 -3.24
CA GLN A 606 -22.97 -39.67 -2.82
C GLN A 606 -23.53 -40.80 -1.94
N GLU A 607 -22.80 -41.92 -1.80
CA GLU A 607 -23.19 -43.04 -0.92
C GLU A 607 -22.68 -42.90 0.52
N ARG A 608 -21.88 -41.86 0.81
CA ARG A 608 -21.32 -41.56 2.14
C ARG A 608 -21.96 -40.30 2.71
#